data_AF-A0A1V5Z7A3-F1
#
_entry.id   AF-A0A1V5Z7A3-F1
#
_cell.length_a   1.000
_cell.length_b   1.000
_cell.length_c   1.000
_cell.angle_alpha   90.00
_cell.angle_beta   90.00
_cell.angle_gamma   90.00
#
_symmetry.space_group_name_H-M   'P 1'
#
loop_
_entity.id
_entity.type
_entity.pdbx_description
1 polymer ?
#
loop_
_entity_poly.entity_id
_entity_poly.type
_entity_poly.pdbx_seq_one_letter_code
_entity_poly.pdbx_strand_id
1 'polypeptide(L)'
;MQGVIKRRRSYLKMMRKLTLRKGSFTVDDLAQSAGIPRSTARDWIIRLSDEGCLTVLTPPHGRAPSRYAAISAIPRTACRKIFTAVDGDIVEIVHECLSSACAAFCAKHHAKANPDIRIVRQGTILREFVRMGRYESKVGLWPEPAVAVTGIWQEGDEIIQEIRSVGGPAFSLTGMMSRAEGVLRVDILKGEDATEGCIRTQALRHVIIGIDNTDRLEEGATFALAIALLDYLSELSGTFPIGHHIAMLWQALPEKTAGNSCSSIELAVVPEKLDLIRKAAVRFVGDESVSDGWGIAIKTGFIIPDSLHQYGLRARTGLITCKEARQCARECGIYTYGGQGIIGSLAAIGLAHEPEETIITPDF
;
A
#
# COMPACT_ATOMS: atom_id res chain seq x y z
N MET A 1 -19.09 7.85 8.01
CA MET A 1 -19.37 6.48 7.48
C MET A 1 -18.16 5.53 7.53
N GLN A 2 -16.93 6.00 7.21
CA GLN A 2 -15.70 5.18 7.24
C GLN A 2 -15.39 4.50 8.59
N GLY A 3 -15.60 5.18 9.72
CA GLY A 3 -15.32 4.61 11.06
C GLY A 3 -16.14 3.36 11.41
N VAL A 4 -17.38 3.27 10.92
CA VAL A 4 -18.26 2.10 11.15
C VAL A 4 -17.76 0.90 10.36
N ILE A 5 -17.29 1.10 9.12
CA ILE A 5 -16.74 0.02 8.27
C ILE A 5 -15.44 -0.52 8.86
N LYS A 6 -14.55 0.36 9.35
CA LYS A 6 -13.29 -0.03 10.03
C LYS A 6 -13.57 -0.85 11.29
N ARG A 7 -14.50 -0.39 12.16
CA ARG A 7 -14.92 -1.12 13.38
C ARG A 7 -15.56 -2.47 13.05
N ARG A 8 -16.47 -2.51 12.08
CA ARG A 8 -17.10 -3.74 11.58
C ARG A 8 -16.06 -4.79 11.18
N ARG A 9 -15.07 -4.39 10.36
CA ARG A 9 -13.99 -5.28 9.90
C ARG A 9 -13.15 -5.79 11.07
N SER A 10 -12.83 -4.92 12.02
CA SER A 10 -12.05 -5.27 13.22
C SER A 10 -12.76 -6.31 14.09
N TYR A 11 -14.01 -6.04 14.50
CA TYR A 11 -14.75 -6.93 15.39
C TYR A 11 -15.05 -8.28 14.74
N LEU A 12 -15.43 -8.31 13.46
CA LEU A 12 -15.63 -9.57 12.75
C LEU A 12 -14.32 -10.40 12.68
N LYS A 13 -13.16 -9.76 12.53
CA LYS A 13 -11.85 -10.43 12.56
C LYS A 13 -11.57 -11.04 13.95
N MET A 14 -11.92 -10.35 15.02
CA MET A 14 -11.78 -10.87 16.40
C MET A 14 -12.71 -12.04 16.66
N MET A 15 -13.98 -11.92 16.30
CA MET A 15 -14.98 -13.00 16.40
C MET A 15 -14.53 -14.26 15.67
N ARG A 16 -14.02 -14.13 14.44
CA ARG A 16 -13.45 -15.26 13.68
C ARG A 16 -12.26 -15.92 14.36
N LYS A 17 -11.34 -15.12 14.92
CA LYS A 17 -10.21 -15.64 15.70
C LYS A 17 -10.69 -16.42 16.92
N LEU A 18 -11.70 -15.91 17.63
CA LEU A 18 -12.29 -16.59 18.77
C LEU A 18 -12.98 -17.89 18.35
N THR A 19 -13.75 -17.90 17.27
CA THR A 19 -14.35 -19.11 16.69
C THR A 19 -13.29 -20.14 16.30
N LEU A 20 -12.22 -19.73 15.60
CA LEU A 20 -11.14 -20.62 15.21
C LEU A 20 -10.42 -21.26 16.41
N ARG A 21 -10.22 -20.51 17.49
CA ARG A 21 -9.48 -20.98 18.67
C ARG A 21 -10.31 -21.81 19.64
N LYS A 22 -11.57 -21.41 19.86
CA LYS A 22 -12.43 -21.95 20.92
C LYS A 22 -13.65 -22.72 20.37
N GLY A 23 -13.81 -22.79 19.05
CA GLY A 23 -15.02 -23.29 18.37
C GLY A 23 -16.21 -22.33 18.42
N SER A 24 -16.28 -21.46 19.44
CA SER A 24 -17.36 -20.48 19.66
C SER A 24 -16.91 -19.34 20.57
N PHE A 25 -17.70 -18.28 20.68
CA PHE A 25 -17.44 -17.16 21.58
C PHE A 25 -18.73 -16.56 22.16
N THR A 26 -18.60 -15.84 23.26
CA THR A 26 -19.70 -15.13 23.94
C THR A 26 -19.57 -13.62 23.76
N VAL A 27 -20.59 -12.86 24.20
CA VAL A 27 -20.51 -11.39 24.28
C VAL A 27 -19.32 -10.95 25.14
N ASP A 28 -19.02 -11.69 26.21
CA ASP A 28 -17.92 -11.38 27.13
C ASP A 28 -16.55 -11.59 26.49
N ASP A 29 -16.37 -12.68 25.75
CA ASP A 29 -15.12 -12.93 25.02
C ASP A 29 -14.79 -11.77 24.06
N LEU A 30 -15.80 -11.25 23.36
CA LEU A 30 -15.63 -10.12 22.46
C LEU A 30 -15.39 -8.82 23.21
N ALA A 31 -16.19 -8.52 24.23
CA ALA A 31 -16.08 -7.31 25.03
C ALA A 31 -14.68 -7.18 25.64
N GLN A 32 -14.19 -8.28 26.24
CA GLN A 32 -12.85 -8.35 26.82
C GLN A 32 -11.76 -8.24 25.75
N SER A 33 -11.86 -9.03 24.67
CA SER A 33 -10.82 -9.03 23.63
C SER A 33 -10.70 -7.66 22.95
N ALA A 34 -11.82 -6.98 22.73
CA ALA A 34 -11.88 -5.70 22.02
C ALA A 34 -11.80 -4.47 22.92
N GLY A 35 -11.80 -4.63 24.25
CA GLY A 35 -11.78 -3.52 25.21
C GLY A 35 -13.01 -2.61 25.10
N ILE A 36 -14.20 -3.19 24.87
CA ILE A 36 -15.45 -2.44 24.69
C ILE A 36 -16.53 -2.85 25.70
N PRO A 37 -17.52 -1.99 25.99
CA PRO A 37 -18.67 -2.35 26.81
C PRO A 37 -19.43 -3.57 26.26
N ARG A 38 -19.98 -4.40 27.15
CA ARG A 38 -20.81 -5.57 26.77
C ARG A 38 -21.99 -5.19 25.87
N SER A 39 -22.61 -4.03 26.10
CA SER A 39 -23.70 -3.52 25.25
C SER A 39 -23.23 -3.32 23.81
N THR A 40 -22.11 -2.63 23.62
CA THR A 40 -21.50 -2.42 22.30
C THR A 40 -21.11 -3.74 21.64
N ALA A 41 -20.51 -4.67 22.39
CA ALA A 41 -20.19 -6.01 21.88
C ALA A 41 -21.44 -6.77 21.41
N ARG A 42 -22.53 -6.69 22.19
CA ARG A 42 -23.81 -7.32 21.85
C ARG A 42 -24.42 -6.73 20.59
N ASP A 43 -24.43 -5.40 20.45
CA ASP A 43 -24.98 -4.73 19.26
C ASP A 43 -24.23 -5.14 17.98
N TRP A 44 -22.90 -5.25 18.06
CA TRP A 44 -22.11 -5.72 16.93
C TRP A 44 -22.35 -7.20 16.60
N ILE A 45 -22.55 -8.05 17.62
CA ILE A 45 -22.88 -9.46 17.41
C ILE A 45 -24.23 -9.58 16.72
N ILE A 46 -25.27 -8.89 17.19
CA ILE A 46 -26.60 -8.92 16.58
C ILE A 46 -26.51 -8.46 15.13
N ARG A 47 -25.92 -7.29 14.89
CA ARG A 47 -25.76 -6.74 13.54
C ARG A 47 -25.02 -7.70 12.61
N LEU A 48 -23.92 -8.29 13.06
CA LEU A 48 -23.15 -9.24 12.25
C LEU A 48 -23.86 -10.59 12.08
N SER A 49 -24.74 -10.97 13.00
CA SER A 49 -25.61 -12.15 12.86
C SER A 49 -26.69 -11.89 11.81
N ASP A 50 -27.35 -10.73 11.85
CA ASP A 50 -28.36 -10.32 10.87
C ASP A 50 -27.77 -10.20 9.45
N GLU A 51 -26.51 -9.78 9.36
CA GLU A 51 -25.73 -9.77 8.11
C GLU A 51 -25.24 -11.17 7.67
N GLY A 52 -25.65 -12.24 8.36
CA GLY A 52 -25.23 -13.62 8.04
C GLY A 52 -23.72 -13.83 8.19
N CYS A 53 -23.04 -13.11 9.08
CA CYS A 53 -21.63 -13.31 9.37
C CYS A 53 -21.42 -14.31 10.52
N LEU A 54 -22.40 -14.42 11.41
CA LEU A 54 -22.37 -15.24 12.61
C LEU A 54 -23.57 -16.18 12.64
N THR A 55 -23.41 -17.32 13.31
CA THR A 55 -24.50 -18.22 13.68
C THR A 55 -24.54 -18.38 15.19
N VAL A 56 -25.74 -18.59 15.74
CA VAL A 56 -25.94 -18.91 17.15
C VAL A 56 -25.84 -20.42 17.29
N LEU A 57 -24.78 -20.89 17.97
CA LEU A 57 -24.57 -22.32 18.23
C LEU A 57 -25.39 -22.81 19.42
N THR A 58 -25.60 -21.96 20.41
CA THR A 58 -26.39 -22.32 21.60
C THR A 58 -27.21 -21.11 22.05
N PRO A 59 -28.55 -21.18 21.99
CA PRO A 59 -29.42 -20.13 22.51
C PRO A 59 -29.27 -20.01 24.05
N PRO A 60 -29.62 -18.85 24.64
CA PRO A 60 -29.46 -18.66 26.08
C PRO A 60 -30.28 -19.68 26.88
N HIS A 61 -29.65 -20.30 27.87
CA HIS A 61 -30.33 -21.21 28.81
C HIS A 61 -29.94 -20.85 30.25
N GLY A 62 -30.89 -20.29 31.01
CA GLY A 62 -30.67 -19.84 32.39
C GLY A 62 -29.58 -18.76 32.49
N ARG A 63 -28.54 -19.02 33.30
CA ARG A 63 -27.39 -18.11 33.47
C ARG A 63 -26.29 -18.30 32.42
N ALA A 64 -26.42 -19.30 31.53
CA ALA A 64 -25.40 -19.57 30.52
C ALA A 64 -25.52 -18.57 29.34
N PRO A 65 -24.44 -17.87 28.98
CA PRO A 65 -24.46 -16.90 27.88
C PRO A 65 -24.62 -17.59 26.53
N SER A 66 -25.29 -16.91 25.58
CA SER A 66 -25.37 -17.38 24.19
C SER A 66 -23.99 -17.53 23.58
N ARG A 67 -23.81 -18.62 22.82
CA ARG A 67 -22.56 -18.92 22.11
C ARG A 67 -22.75 -18.69 20.62
N TYR A 68 -21.83 -17.93 20.04
CA TYR A 68 -21.81 -17.55 18.63
C TYR A 68 -20.60 -18.17 17.94
N ALA A 69 -20.71 -18.43 16.65
CA ALA A 69 -19.59 -18.76 15.79
C ALA A 69 -19.66 -17.97 14.50
N ALA A 70 -18.51 -17.56 13.97
CA ALA A 70 -18.47 -17.03 12.61
C ALA A 70 -18.82 -18.15 11.62
N ILE A 71 -19.73 -17.88 10.67
CA ILE A 71 -20.23 -18.88 9.70
C ILE A 71 -19.09 -19.47 8.85
N SER A 72 -18.05 -18.67 8.59
CA SER A 72 -16.83 -19.17 7.97
C SER A 72 -15.60 -18.48 8.57
N ALA A 73 -14.63 -19.33 8.93
CA ALA A 73 -13.28 -18.93 9.30
C ALA A 73 -12.43 -18.52 8.08
N ILE A 74 -12.86 -18.87 6.86
CA ILE A 74 -12.20 -18.47 5.62
C ILE A 74 -12.28 -16.94 5.51
N PRO A 75 -11.16 -16.26 5.21
CA PRO A 75 -11.17 -14.82 5.05
C PRO A 75 -12.17 -14.42 3.95
N ARG A 76 -12.83 -13.28 4.16
CA ARG A 76 -13.80 -12.75 3.19
C ARG A 76 -13.11 -12.21 1.94
N THR A 77 -11.83 -11.86 2.06
CA THR A 77 -10.99 -11.43 0.94
C THR A 77 -9.56 -11.93 1.16
N ALA A 78 -8.87 -12.30 0.08
CA ALA A 78 -7.43 -12.57 0.10
C ALA A 78 -6.58 -11.30 0.02
N CYS A 79 -7.17 -10.19 -0.46
CA CYS A 79 -6.53 -8.87 -0.57
C CYS A 79 -7.17 -7.89 0.42
N ARG A 80 -6.38 -7.30 1.30
CA ARG A 80 -6.82 -6.24 2.21
C ARG A 80 -7.18 -4.98 1.44
N LYS A 81 -6.33 -4.59 0.50
CA LYS A 81 -6.50 -3.43 -0.38
C LYS A 81 -6.18 -3.82 -1.83
N ILE A 82 -6.91 -3.21 -2.76
CA ILE A 82 -6.59 -3.19 -4.18
C ILE A 82 -6.90 -1.76 -4.65
N PHE A 83 -5.91 -1.07 -5.18
CA PHE A 83 -6.06 0.29 -5.69
C PHE A 83 -5.08 0.51 -6.86
N THR A 84 -5.31 1.56 -7.64
CA THR A 84 -4.48 1.89 -8.79
C THR A 84 -4.06 3.34 -8.77
N ALA A 85 -2.84 3.60 -9.25
CA ALA A 85 -2.34 4.95 -9.51
C ALA A 85 -1.92 5.08 -10.97
N VAL A 86 -2.09 6.29 -11.54
CA VAL A 86 -1.79 6.58 -12.95
C VAL A 86 -0.64 7.57 -13.05
N ASP A 87 0.31 7.29 -13.95
CA ASP A 87 1.36 8.21 -14.36
C ASP A 87 1.61 8.09 -15.87
N GLY A 88 1.22 9.13 -16.63
CA GLY A 88 1.19 9.08 -18.08
C GLY A 88 0.23 7.99 -18.58
N ASP A 89 0.75 7.07 -19.41
CA ASP A 89 0.01 5.91 -19.93
C ASP A 89 0.34 4.61 -19.19
N ILE A 90 1.02 4.70 -18.04
CA ILE A 90 1.33 3.56 -17.17
C ILE A 90 0.40 3.61 -15.97
N VAL A 91 -0.08 2.43 -15.57
CA VAL A 91 -0.84 2.20 -14.35
C VAL A 91 -0.03 1.34 -13.41
N GLU A 92 0.07 1.78 -12.16
CA GLU A 92 0.51 0.97 -11.04
C GLU A 92 -0.72 0.34 -10.38
N ILE A 93 -0.80 -0.98 -10.38
CA ILE A 93 -1.79 -1.77 -9.65
C ILE A 93 -1.15 -2.24 -8.35
N VAL A 94 -1.77 -1.92 -7.20
CA VAL A 94 -1.25 -2.29 -5.89
C VAL A 94 -2.22 -3.21 -5.16
N HIS A 95 -1.74 -4.39 -4.79
CA HIS A 95 -2.43 -5.35 -3.95
C HIS A 95 -1.74 -5.47 -2.59
N GLU A 96 -2.44 -5.13 -1.51
CA GLU A 96 -2.01 -5.48 -0.14
C GLU A 96 -2.63 -6.83 0.23
N CYS A 97 -1.90 -7.93 0.04
CA CYS A 97 -2.39 -9.28 0.32
C CYS A 97 -2.44 -9.59 1.82
N LEU A 98 -3.31 -10.51 2.23
CA LEU A 98 -3.28 -11.04 3.61
C LEU A 98 -2.11 -12.00 3.87
N SER A 99 -1.46 -12.47 2.80
CA SER A 99 -0.37 -13.45 2.84
C SER A 99 0.67 -13.11 1.78
N SER A 100 1.95 -13.15 2.16
CA SER A 100 3.08 -12.97 1.24
C SER A 100 3.13 -14.09 0.19
N ALA A 101 2.67 -15.30 0.52
CA ALA A 101 2.57 -16.40 -0.42
C ALA A 101 1.51 -16.16 -1.51
N CYS A 102 0.38 -15.54 -1.15
CA CYS A 102 -0.63 -15.12 -2.14
C CYS A 102 -0.10 -14.03 -3.06
N ALA A 103 0.63 -13.05 -2.52
CA ALA A 103 1.29 -12.02 -3.32
C ALA A 103 2.33 -12.64 -4.28
N ALA A 104 3.14 -13.59 -3.80
CA ALA A 104 4.13 -14.30 -4.62
C ALA A 104 3.48 -15.15 -5.73
N PHE A 105 2.34 -15.78 -5.45
CA PHE A 105 1.57 -16.52 -6.44
C PHE A 105 1.09 -15.58 -7.56
N CYS A 106 0.41 -14.48 -7.21
CA CYS A 106 -0.10 -13.53 -8.20
C CYS A 106 1.06 -12.93 -9.01
N ALA A 107 2.14 -12.48 -8.35
CA ALA A 107 3.36 -11.98 -9.01
C ALA A 107 3.86 -12.95 -10.10
N LYS A 108 4.05 -14.23 -9.75
CA LYS A 108 4.57 -15.22 -10.71
C LYS A 108 3.62 -15.44 -11.89
N HIS A 109 2.31 -15.45 -11.64
CA HIS A 109 1.32 -15.73 -12.68
C HIS A 109 1.10 -14.53 -13.61
N HIS A 110 1.06 -13.30 -13.08
CA HIS A 110 0.95 -12.10 -13.89
C HIS A 110 2.21 -11.86 -14.74
N ALA A 111 3.42 -12.02 -14.18
CA ALA A 111 4.67 -11.91 -14.95
C ALA A 111 4.75 -12.96 -16.06
N LYS A 112 4.24 -14.18 -15.80
CA LYS A 112 4.18 -15.23 -16.81
C LYS A 112 3.17 -14.93 -17.91
N ALA A 113 2.03 -14.33 -17.55
CA ALA A 113 0.96 -14.04 -18.50
C ALA A 113 1.26 -12.85 -19.41
N ASN A 114 1.99 -11.86 -18.88
CA ASN A 114 2.40 -10.67 -19.63
C ASN A 114 3.83 -10.26 -19.20
N PRO A 115 4.84 -10.59 -20.03
CA PRO A 115 6.25 -10.25 -19.75
C PRO A 115 6.54 -8.76 -19.66
N ASP A 116 5.68 -7.89 -20.22
CA ASP A 116 5.87 -6.44 -20.19
C ASP A 116 5.39 -5.81 -18.87
N ILE A 117 4.71 -6.57 -18.01
CA ILE A 117 4.35 -6.12 -16.66
C ILE A 117 5.61 -6.15 -15.78
N ARG A 118 6.03 -4.97 -15.33
CA ARG A 118 7.07 -4.87 -14.30
C ARG A 118 6.43 -5.17 -12.95
N ILE A 119 6.98 -6.15 -12.23
CA ILE A 119 6.46 -6.59 -10.93
C ILE A 119 7.46 -6.28 -9.82
N VAL A 120 6.98 -5.65 -8.76
CA VAL A 120 7.72 -5.41 -7.51
C VAL A 120 6.92 -6.03 -6.36
N ARG A 121 7.58 -6.85 -5.53
CA ARG A 121 6.93 -7.49 -4.37
C ARG A 121 7.70 -7.23 -3.10
N GLN A 122 7.03 -6.60 -2.13
CA GLN A 122 7.57 -6.25 -0.82
C GLN A 122 6.71 -6.88 0.27
N GLY A 123 7.16 -8.05 0.76
CA GLY A 123 6.41 -8.84 1.73
C GLY A 123 5.02 -9.23 1.21
N THR A 124 3.97 -8.59 1.75
CA THR A 124 2.56 -8.76 1.38
C THR A 124 2.07 -7.82 0.30
N ILE A 125 2.86 -6.81 -0.07
CA ILE A 125 2.51 -5.82 -1.08
C ILE A 125 3.01 -6.32 -2.44
N LEU A 126 2.10 -6.35 -3.41
CA LEU A 126 2.38 -6.62 -4.81
C LEU A 126 2.08 -5.34 -5.60
N ARG A 127 3.05 -4.87 -6.36
CA ARG A 127 2.96 -3.71 -7.26
C ARG A 127 3.20 -4.19 -8.67
N GLU A 128 2.32 -3.83 -9.57
CA GLU A 128 2.36 -4.23 -10.98
C GLU A 128 2.27 -2.96 -11.83
N PHE A 129 3.31 -2.69 -12.62
CA PHE A 129 3.34 -1.54 -13.51
C PHE A 129 3.11 -2.02 -14.93
N VAL A 130 2.05 -1.52 -15.55
CA VAL A 130 1.58 -1.98 -16.85
C VAL A 130 1.11 -0.78 -17.67
N ARG A 131 1.40 -0.78 -18.97
CA ARG A 131 0.89 0.26 -19.88
C ARG A 131 -0.64 0.12 -19.99
N MET A 132 -1.36 1.17 -20.33
CA MET A 132 -2.77 1.02 -20.71
C MET A 132 -2.88 0.31 -22.06
N GLY A 133 -3.82 -0.63 -22.19
CA GLY A 133 -3.97 -1.45 -23.39
C GLY A 133 -4.72 -2.75 -23.14
N ARG A 134 -4.86 -3.55 -24.20
CA ARG A 134 -5.34 -4.93 -24.14
C ARG A 134 -4.21 -5.90 -24.47
N TYR A 135 -4.23 -7.06 -23.83
CA TYR A 135 -3.18 -8.05 -23.84
C TYR A 135 -3.76 -9.41 -24.16
N GLU A 136 -3.17 -10.08 -25.15
CA GLU A 136 -3.46 -11.49 -25.39
C GLU A 136 -2.68 -12.33 -24.38
N SER A 137 -3.39 -12.92 -23.42
CA SER A 137 -2.79 -13.82 -22.44
C SER A 137 -3.55 -15.14 -22.39
N LYS A 138 -2.81 -16.24 -22.55
CA LYS A 138 -3.36 -17.58 -22.34
C LYS A 138 -3.44 -17.85 -20.83
N VAL A 139 -4.63 -18.19 -20.34
CA VAL A 139 -4.87 -18.55 -18.94
C VAL A 139 -5.38 -19.99 -18.87
N GLY A 140 -4.86 -20.77 -17.93
CA GLY A 140 -5.24 -22.18 -17.78
C GLY A 140 -4.63 -22.86 -16.55
N LEU A 141 -4.76 -24.19 -16.49
CA LEU A 141 -4.06 -25.02 -15.51
C LEU A 141 -2.57 -25.12 -15.88
N TRP A 142 -1.76 -25.60 -14.93
CA TRP A 142 -0.34 -25.83 -15.17
C TRP A 142 -0.12 -26.58 -16.52
N PRO A 143 0.82 -26.13 -17.37
CA PRO A 143 1.85 -25.14 -17.09
C PRO A 143 1.43 -23.67 -17.30
N GLU A 144 0.22 -23.39 -17.77
CA GLU A 144 -0.24 -22.02 -18.07
C GLU A 144 -0.40 -21.16 -16.81
N PRO A 145 -0.40 -19.81 -16.93
CA PRO A 145 -0.70 -18.97 -15.79
C PRO A 145 -2.18 -19.10 -15.40
N ALA A 146 -2.47 -19.14 -14.10
CA ALA A 146 -3.82 -19.29 -13.57
C ALA A 146 -4.60 -17.96 -13.49
N VAL A 147 -3.91 -16.82 -13.67
CA VAL A 147 -4.49 -15.47 -13.65
C VAL A 147 -3.66 -14.54 -14.51
N ALA A 148 -4.32 -13.62 -15.20
CA ALA A 148 -3.71 -12.60 -16.05
C ALA A 148 -4.51 -11.30 -16.01
N VAL A 149 -3.82 -10.16 -16.13
CA VAL A 149 -4.45 -8.89 -16.53
C VAL A 149 -4.48 -8.89 -18.06
N THR A 150 -5.67 -9.01 -18.65
CA THR A 150 -5.87 -9.04 -20.11
C THR A 150 -6.20 -7.67 -20.69
N GLY A 151 -6.45 -6.68 -19.85
CA GLY A 151 -6.63 -5.31 -20.29
C GLY A 151 -6.65 -4.33 -19.13
N ILE A 152 -6.23 -3.11 -19.40
CA ILE A 152 -6.31 -2.02 -18.46
C ILE A 152 -6.48 -0.68 -19.16
N TRP A 153 -7.49 0.08 -18.75
CA TRP A 153 -7.78 1.40 -19.33
C TRP A 153 -8.47 2.29 -18.29
N GLN A 154 -8.55 3.58 -18.62
CA GLN A 154 -9.20 4.59 -17.80
C GLN A 154 -10.55 5.00 -18.40
N GLU A 155 -11.60 5.04 -17.59
CA GLU A 155 -12.89 5.68 -17.92
C GLU A 155 -13.17 6.76 -16.88
N GLY A 156 -13.09 8.04 -17.27
CA GLY A 156 -13.26 9.14 -16.32
C GLY A 156 -12.23 9.10 -15.20
N ASP A 157 -12.67 8.99 -13.95
CA ASP A 157 -11.85 8.88 -12.75
C ASP A 157 -11.67 7.42 -12.26
N GLU A 158 -12.05 6.43 -13.07
CA GLU A 158 -11.90 5.01 -12.77
C GLU A 158 -10.85 4.34 -13.65
N ILE A 159 -10.12 3.39 -13.07
CA ILE A 159 -9.32 2.39 -13.78
C ILE A 159 -10.05 1.06 -13.78
N ILE A 160 -10.17 0.50 -14.99
CA ILE A 160 -10.77 -0.79 -15.24
C ILE A 160 -9.64 -1.76 -15.52
N GLN A 161 -9.56 -2.82 -14.71
CA GLN A 161 -8.64 -3.93 -14.90
C GLN A 161 -9.44 -5.14 -15.35
N GLU A 162 -9.24 -5.57 -16.59
CA GLU A 162 -9.81 -6.82 -17.10
C GLU A 162 -8.91 -7.98 -16.71
N ILE A 163 -9.49 -8.96 -16.02
CA ILE A 163 -8.79 -10.10 -15.46
C ILE A 163 -9.42 -11.39 -15.99
N ARG A 164 -8.58 -12.30 -16.46
CA ARG A 164 -8.95 -13.67 -16.78
C ARG A 164 -8.28 -14.63 -15.79
N SER A 165 -9.03 -15.60 -15.29
CA SER A 165 -8.56 -16.48 -14.21
C SER A 165 -9.23 -17.86 -14.19
N VAL A 166 -8.53 -18.85 -13.62
CA VAL A 166 -9.04 -20.21 -13.35
C VAL A 166 -8.71 -20.63 -11.91
N GLY A 167 -9.41 -21.64 -11.38
CA GLY A 167 -9.11 -22.22 -10.07
C GLY A 167 -9.21 -21.24 -8.90
N GLY A 168 -8.21 -21.24 -8.03
CA GLY A 168 -8.16 -20.38 -6.83
C GLY A 168 -8.30 -18.87 -7.14
N PRO A 169 -7.54 -18.32 -8.11
CA PRO A 169 -7.73 -16.94 -8.56
C PRO A 169 -9.15 -16.61 -9.04
N ALA A 170 -9.82 -17.52 -9.74
CA ALA A 170 -11.22 -17.33 -10.16
C ALA A 170 -12.18 -17.22 -8.97
N PHE A 171 -11.97 -18.00 -7.91
CA PHE A 171 -12.71 -17.84 -6.65
C PHE A 171 -12.44 -16.49 -5.99
N SER A 172 -11.20 -15.99 -6.08
CA SER A 172 -10.85 -14.66 -5.58
C SER A 172 -11.55 -13.55 -6.37
N LEU A 173 -11.53 -13.62 -7.70
CA LEU A 173 -12.17 -12.64 -8.58
C LEU A 173 -13.68 -12.56 -8.33
N THR A 174 -14.36 -13.71 -8.29
CA THR A 174 -15.83 -13.79 -8.15
C THR A 174 -16.35 -13.46 -6.75
N GLY A 175 -15.59 -13.74 -5.69
CA GLY A 175 -16.12 -13.71 -4.32
C GLY A 175 -15.36 -12.84 -3.32
N MET A 176 -14.11 -12.47 -3.61
CA MET A 176 -13.20 -11.87 -2.63
C MET A 176 -12.80 -10.43 -2.97
N MET A 177 -12.38 -10.17 -4.21
CA MET A 177 -11.76 -8.90 -4.60
C MET A 177 -12.70 -7.70 -4.44
N SER A 178 -14.01 -7.88 -4.64
CA SER A 178 -15.03 -6.84 -4.38
C SER A 178 -15.11 -6.35 -2.94
N ARG A 179 -14.48 -7.05 -1.99
CA ARG A 179 -14.42 -6.67 -0.57
C ARG A 179 -13.09 -6.03 -0.16
N ALA A 180 -12.13 -5.96 -1.08
CA ALA A 180 -10.87 -5.26 -0.84
C ALA A 180 -11.12 -3.74 -0.79
N GLU A 181 -10.43 -3.06 0.11
CA GLU A 181 -10.50 -1.60 0.19
C GLU A 181 -9.80 -0.97 -1.03
N GLY A 182 -10.43 0.05 -1.63
CA GLY A 182 -9.99 0.67 -2.89
C GLY A 182 -10.72 0.14 -4.14
N VAL A 183 -11.38 -1.03 -4.04
CA VAL A 183 -12.25 -1.54 -5.11
C VAL A 183 -13.62 -0.89 -5.05
N LEU A 184 -14.04 -0.30 -6.16
CA LEU A 184 -15.35 0.32 -6.34
C LEU A 184 -16.39 -0.74 -6.72
N ARG A 185 -16.05 -1.60 -7.69
CA ARG A 185 -16.92 -2.65 -8.21
C ARG A 185 -16.10 -3.77 -8.83
N VAL A 186 -16.68 -4.97 -8.85
CA VAL A 186 -16.20 -6.07 -9.69
C VAL A 186 -17.37 -6.56 -10.54
N ASP A 187 -17.20 -6.51 -11.86
CA ASP A 187 -18.16 -7.03 -12.83
C ASP A 187 -17.67 -8.39 -13.31
N ILE A 188 -18.48 -9.45 -13.15
CA ILE A 188 -18.09 -10.81 -13.55
C ILE A 188 -18.66 -11.14 -14.92
N LEU A 189 -17.79 -11.56 -15.83
CA LEU A 189 -18.11 -12.09 -17.14
C LEU A 189 -17.83 -13.60 -17.09
N LYS A 190 -18.87 -14.43 -17.19
CA LYS A 190 -18.66 -15.89 -17.23
C LYS A 190 -18.21 -16.29 -18.62
N GLY A 191 -16.96 -16.74 -18.76
CA GLY A 191 -16.50 -17.52 -19.92
C GLY A 191 -16.78 -19.01 -19.74
N GLU A 192 -16.75 -19.77 -20.84
CA GLU A 192 -16.97 -21.23 -20.79
C GLU A 192 -15.83 -21.96 -20.05
N ASP A 193 -14.58 -21.58 -20.32
CA ASP A 193 -13.38 -22.27 -19.79
C ASP A 193 -12.63 -21.50 -18.70
N ALA A 194 -12.92 -20.20 -18.54
CA ALA A 194 -12.27 -19.32 -17.59
C ALA A 194 -13.26 -18.31 -17.01
N THR A 195 -12.96 -17.83 -15.81
CA THR A 195 -13.67 -16.69 -15.22
C THR A 195 -13.01 -15.41 -15.67
N GLU A 196 -13.81 -14.54 -16.28
CA GLU A 196 -13.39 -13.19 -16.65
C GLU A 196 -14.11 -12.17 -15.76
N GLY A 197 -13.50 -11.00 -15.58
CA GLY A 197 -14.12 -9.94 -14.83
C GLY A 197 -13.34 -8.65 -14.88
N CYS A 198 -14.04 -7.55 -14.60
CA CYS A 198 -13.47 -6.23 -14.55
C CYS A 198 -13.43 -5.75 -13.09
N ILE A 199 -12.25 -5.42 -12.58
CA ILE A 199 -12.09 -4.72 -11.30
C ILE A 199 -12.04 -3.23 -11.59
N ARG A 200 -12.95 -2.48 -10.97
CA ARG A 200 -12.98 -1.01 -11.04
C ARG A 200 -12.39 -0.42 -9.77
N THR A 201 -11.44 0.48 -9.93
CA THR A 201 -10.76 1.22 -8.85
C THR A 201 -10.70 2.70 -9.22
N GLN A 202 -10.58 3.60 -8.24
CA GLN A 202 -10.38 5.01 -8.54
C GLN A 202 -8.97 5.23 -9.14
N ALA A 203 -8.86 6.11 -10.14
CA ALA A 203 -7.60 6.54 -10.75
C ALA A 203 -6.85 7.50 -9.81
N LEU A 204 -6.02 6.96 -8.92
CA LEU A 204 -5.24 7.76 -7.97
C LEU A 204 -3.99 8.37 -8.63
N ARG A 205 -3.32 9.24 -7.87
CA ARG A 205 -2.00 9.78 -8.18
C ARG A 205 -1.00 9.23 -7.17
N HIS A 206 0.08 8.65 -7.67
CA HIS A 206 1.19 8.25 -6.82
C HIS A 206 1.94 9.49 -6.34
N VAL A 207 2.37 9.51 -5.09
CA VAL A 207 3.25 10.53 -4.52
C VAL A 207 4.42 9.86 -3.81
N ILE A 208 5.64 10.25 -4.20
CA ILE A 208 6.88 9.87 -3.53
C ILE A 208 7.38 11.07 -2.74
N ILE A 209 7.59 10.88 -1.44
CA ILE A 209 8.09 11.92 -0.53
C ILE A 209 9.44 11.48 0.00
N GLY A 210 10.51 12.20 -0.38
CA GLY A 210 11.85 12.02 0.18
C GLY A 210 12.08 12.94 1.38
N ILE A 211 12.78 12.44 2.39
CA ILE A 211 13.04 13.11 3.67
C ILE A 211 14.48 12.82 4.07
N ASP A 212 15.18 13.85 4.53
CA ASP A 212 16.57 13.70 4.96
C ASP A 212 17.02 14.81 5.93
N ASN A 213 18.13 14.55 6.62
CA ASN A 213 18.79 15.44 7.57
C ASN A 213 17.86 15.93 8.69
N THR A 214 17.03 15.03 9.21
CA THR A 214 15.99 15.39 10.20
C THR A 214 16.39 15.09 11.65
N ASP A 215 17.51 14.39 11.84
CA ASP A 215 18.12 13.97 13.10
C ASP A 215 19.43 14.72 13.40
N ARG A 216 19.90 14.61 14.64
CA ARG A 216 21.22 15.05 15.12
C ARG A 216 21.98 13.84 15.67
N LEU A 217 23.28 13.99 15.93
CA LEU A 217 24.12 12.88 16.42
C LEU A 217 23.58 12.19 17.69
N GLU A 218 22.92 12.95 18.57
CA GLU A 218 22.44 12.47 19.88
C GLU A 218 20.92 12.28 19.95
N GLU A 219 20.16 12.70 18.92
CA GLU A 219 18.70 12.76 18.97
C GLU A 219 18.04 12.56 17.61
N GLY A 220 16.95 11.79 17.60
CA GLY A 220 16.12 11.56 16.42
C GLY A 220 16.67 10.48 15.48
N ALA A 221 15.86 10.12 14.49
CA ALA A 221 16.27 9.25 13.38
C ALA A 221 15.39 9.53 12.16
N THR A 222 16.00 9.84 11.02
CA THR A 222 15.25 10.17 9.78
C THR A 222 14.27 9.07 9.36
N PHE A 223 14.62 7.79 9.50
CA PHE A 223 13.70 6.69 9.18
C PHE A 223 12.47 6.65 10.11
N ALA A 224 12.64 6.98 11.39
CA ALA A 224 11.54 6.95 12.36
C ALA A 224 10.54 8.08 12.06
N LEU A 225 11.04 9.27 11.72
CA LEU A 225 10.22 10.38 11.28
C LEU A 225 9.47 10.06 9.97
N ALA A 226 10.13 9.39 9.02
CA ALA A 226 9.51 8.96 7.77
C ALA A 226 8.34 7.98 8.00
N ILE A 227 8.52 7.00 8.89
CA ILE A 227 7.45 6.06 9.28
C ILE A 227 6.29 6.81 9.93
N ALA A 228 6.57 7.73 10.86
CA ALA A 228 5.55 8.53 11.52
C ALA A 228 4.78 9.40 10.51
N LEU A 229 5.48 9.99 9.53
CA LEU A 229 4.84 10.74 8.46
C LEU A 229 3.93 9.83 7.60
N LEU A 230 4.40 8.65 7.21
CA LEU A 230 3.58 7.71 6.43
C LEU A 230 2.32 7.31 7.19
N ASP A 231 2.42 7.00 8.48
CA ASP A 231 1.27 6.66 9.32
C ASP A 231 0.29 7.84 9.42
N TYR A 232 0.79 9.05 9.74
CA TYR A 232 -0.01 10.27 9.79
C TYR A 232 -0.76 10.55 8.48
N LEU A 233 -0.05 10.51 7.35
CA LEU A 233 -0.66 10.73 6.04
C LEU A 233 -1.67 9.65 5.68
N SER A 234 -1.45 8.40 6.11
CA SER A 234 -2.35 7.26 5.86
C SER A 234 -3.70 7.38 6.55
N GLU A 235 -3.80 8.19 7.60
CA GLU A 235 -5.07 8.46 8.29
C GLU A 235 -5.93 9.49 7.55
N LEU A 236 -5.35 10.24 6.61
CA LEU A 236 -6.08 11.20 5.81
C LEU A 236 -6.99 10.46 4.83
N SER A 237 -8.25 10.89 4.75
CA SER A 237 -9.19 10.26 3.83
C SER A 237 -8.68 10.34 2.38
N GLY A 238 -8.83 9.27 1.60
CA GLY A 238 -8.42 9.26 0.18
C GLY A 238 -6.92 9.06 -0.06
N THR A 239 -6.19 8.56 0.94
CA THR A 239 -4.79 8.13 0.79
C THR A 239 -4.67 6.62 0.99
N PHE A 240 -3.73 6.01 0.27
CA PHE A 240 -3.39 4.60 0.37
C PHE A 240 -1.87 4.49 0.52
N PRO A 241 -1.34 4.09 1.69
CA PRO A 241 0.09 3.87 1.85
C PRO A 241 0.58 2.72 0.97
N ILE A 242 1.76 2.87 0.39
CA ILE A 242 2.44 1.87 -0.43
C ILE A 242 3.69 1.36 0.29
N GLY A 243 4.62 2.24 0.66
CA GLY A 243 5.93 1.79 1.16
C GLY A 243 6.77 2.86 1.84
N HIS A 244 7.83 2.39 2.48
CA HIS A 244 8.93 3.20 3.03
C HIS A 244 10.23 2.54 2.59
N HIS A 245 11.16 3.37 2.10
CA HIS A 245 12.46 2.96 1.58
C HIS A 245 13.56 3.78 2.25
N ILE A 246 14.71 3.14 2.42
CA ILE A 246 15.93 3.75 2.94
C ILE A 246 17.00 3.62 1.85
N ALA A 247 17.74 4.70 1.61
CA ALA A 247 18.89 4.69 0.73
C ALA A 247 20.11 5.24 1.45
N MET A 248 21.22 4.48 1.41
CA MET A 248 22.53 4.92 1.89
C MET A 248 23.21 5.76 0.81
N LEU A 249 23.65 6.94 1.20
CA LEU A 249 24.35 7.91 0.36
C LEU A 249 25.87 7.81 0.57
N TRP A 250 26.63 8.80 0.11
CA TRP A 250 28.08 8.80 0.21
C TRP A 250 28.58 8.82 1.67
N GLN A 251 29.17 7.73 2.12
CA GLN A 251 29.56 7.56 3.53
C GLN A 251 30.81 8.35 3.94
N ALA A 252 31.61 8.84 2.98
CA ALA A 252 32.76 9.69 3.30
C ALA A 252 32.40 11.17 3.53
N LEU A 253 31.10 11.52 3.52
CA LEU A 253 30.65 12.86 3.88
C LEU A 253 31.11 13.23 5.30
N PRO A 254 31.79 14.37 5.51
CA PRO A 254 32.27 14.78 6.83
C PRO A 254 31.13 15.17 7.79
N GLU A 255 30.11 15.86 7.27
CA GLU A 255 29.01 16.46 8.05
C GLU A 255 27.86 15.48 8.36
N LYS A 256 28.11 14.16 8.34
CA LYS A 256 27.09 13.14 8.61
C LYS A 256 26.84 12.94 10.11
N THR A 257 25.69 12.33 10.47
CA THR A 257 25.42 11.86 11.84
C THR A 257 26.17 10.54 12.09
N ALA A 258 25.52 9.51 12.65
CA ALA A 258 26.12 8.19 12.75
C ALA A 258 26.36 7.53 11.38
N GLY A 259 25.55 7.90 10.38
CA GLY A 259 25.65 7.45 8.99
C GLY A 259 25.09 8.50 8.04
N ASN A 260 25.17 8.23 6.73
CA ASN A 260 24.56 9.08 5.71
C ASN A 260 23.47 8.32 4.95
N SER A 261 22.22 8.43 5.42
CA SER A 261 21.07 7.73 4.83
C SER A 261 19.85 8.62 4.80
N CYS A 262 19.12 8.56 3.69
CA CYS A 262 17.86 9.27 3.49
C CYS A 262 16.69 8.27 3.44
N SER A 263 15.46 8.78 3.61
CA SER A 263 14.25 7.96 3.53
C SER A 263 13.30 8.49 2.47
N SER A 264 12.55 7.60 1.81
CA SER A 264 11.39 7.95 1.00
C SER A 264 10.17 7.16 1.42
N ILE A 265 8.99 7.77 1.30
CA ILE A 265 7.70 7.10 1.49
C ILE A 265 6.84 7.25 0.24
N GLU A 266 6.03 6.23 -0.02
CA GLU A 266 5.17 6.15 -1.20
C GLU A 266 3.70 6.01 -0.78
N LEU A 267 2.82 6.76 -1.42
CA LEU A 267 1.38 6.71 -1.21
C LEU A 267 0.62 7.02 -2.51
N ALA A 268 -0.52 6.38 -2.70
CA ALA A 268 -1.48 6.75 -3.73
C ALA A 268 -2.59 7.65 -3.14
N VAL A 269 -2.89 8.75 -3.82
CA VAL A 269 -3.73 9.84 -3.31
C VAL A 269 -4.79 10.19 -4.34
N VAL A 270 -6.01 10.47 -3.90
CA VAL A 270 -7.03 11.06 -4.78
C VAL A 270 -6.54 12.42 -5.33
N PRO A 271 -6.65 12.70 -6.65
CA PRO A 271 -6.02 13.87 -7.27
C PRO A 271 -6.30 15.21 -6.57
N GLU A 272 -7.51 15.40 -6.06
CA GLU A 272 -7.97 16.64 -5.42
C GLU A 272 -7.28 16.91 -4.08
N LYS A 273 -6.63 15.90 -3.49
CA LYS A 273 -5.94 16.01 -2.19
C LYS A 273 -4.44 16.18 -2.30
N LEU A 274 -3.86 16.20 -3.50
CA LEU A 274 -2.42 16.35 -3.68
C LEU A 274 -1.84 17.57 -2.95
N ASP A 275 -2.50 18.73 -3.05
CA ASP A 275 -2.04 19.95 -2.38
C ASP A 275 -2.15 19.86 -0.85
N LEU A 276 -3.21 19.21 -0.36
CA LEU A 276 -3.40 18.95 1.06
C LEU A 276 -2.28 18.04 1.61
N ILE A 277 -2.00 16.93 0.93
CA ILE A 277 -0.93 15.99 1.31
C ILE A 277 0.42 16.69 1.32
N ARG A 278 0.71 17.48 0.28
CA ARG A 278 1.94 18.26 0.19
C ARG A 278 2.11 19.21 1.39
N LYS A 279 1.09 20.02 1.69
CA LYS A 279 1.12 20.97 2.81
C LYS A 279 1.22 20.25 4.16
N ALA A 280 0.47 19.16 4.34
CA ALA A 280 0.50 18.36 5.56
C ALA A 280 1.88 17.73 5.80
N ALA A 281 2.50 17.18 4.75
CA ALA A 281 3.83 16.59 4.83
C ALA A 281 4.91 17.61 5.19
N VAL A 282 4.92 18.77 4.51
CA VAL A 282 5.88 19.85 4.80
C VAL A 282 5.75 20.34 6.23
N ARG A 283 4.51 20.55 6.68
CA ARG A 283 4.24 20.98 8.07
C ARG A 283 4.72 19.94 9.07
N PHE A 284 4.35 18.67 8.87
CA PHE A 284 4.71 17.59 9.79
C PHE A 284 6.24 17.46 9.92
N VAL A 285 6.98 17.44 8.81
CA VAL A 285 8.45 17.35 8.88
C VAL A 285 9.07 18.59 9.51
N GLY A 286 8.56 19.79 9.22
CA GLY A 286 9.04 21.03 9.83
C GLY A 286 8.75 21.15 11.33
N ASP A 287 7.61 20.62 11.79
CA ASP A 287 7.20 20.68 13.20
C ASP A 287 7.89 19.58 14.05
N GLU A 288 8.16 18.41 13.47
CA GLU A 288 8.65 17.23 14.20
C GLU A 288 10.17 16.95 14.01
N SER A 289 10.83 17.60 13.05
CA SER A 289 12.27 17.43 12.88
C SER A 289 13.06 18.09 14.01
N VAL A 290 14.10 17.40 14.47
CA VAL A 290 15.02 17.95 15.48
C VAL A 290 16.16 18.76 14.86
N SER A 291 16.40 18.64 13.55
CA SER A 291 17.48 19.34 12.84
C SER A 291 16.96 20.57 12.10
N ASP A 292 17.61 21.72 12.25
CA ASP A 292 17.30 22.92 11.46
C ASP A 292 17.69 22.77 9.97
N GLY A 293 18.48 21.73 9.66
CA GLY A 293 18.92 21.39 8.31
C GLY A 293 18.00 20.46 7.55
N TRP A 294 16.82 20.12 8.09
CA TRP A 294 15.87 19.18 7.49
C TRP A 294 15.55 19.52 6.03
N GLY A 295 15.24 18.48 5.26
CA GLY A 295 14.70 18.66 3.92
C GLY A 295 13.59 17.68 3.61
N ILE A 296 12.74 18.11 2.69
CA ILE A 296 11.70 17.28 2.09
C ILE A 296 11.64 17.55 0.60
N ALA A 297 11.48 16.49 -0.20
CA ALA A 297 11.20 16.54 -1.62
C ALA A 297 9.89 15.79 -1.89
N ILE A 298 9.04 16.32 -2.77
CA ILE A 298 7.71 15.75 -3.05
C ILE A 298 7.52 15.68 -4.55
N LYS A 299 7.44 14.45 -5.07
CA LYS A 299 7.20 14.15 -6.48
C LYS A 299 5.82 13.54 -6.65
N THR A 300 5.05 14.03 -7.62
CA THR A 300 3.85 13.36 -8.13
C THR A 300 4.22 12.42 -9.28
N GLY A 301 3.59 11.25 -9.32
CA GLY A 301 3.89 10.18 -10.26
C GLY A 301 5.02 9.26 -9.79
N PHE A 302 5.02 8.03 -10.28
CA PHE A 302 6.00 6.99 -9.97
C PHE A 302 7.10 6.85 -11.04
N ILE A 303 6.94 7.47 -12.23
CA ILE A 303 8.00 7.47 -13.26
C ILE A 303 9.13 8.39 -12.78
N ILE A 304 10.31 7.83 -12.55
CA ILE A 304 11.51 8.56 -12.14
C ILE A 304 12.24 9.05 -13.41
N PRO A 305 12.38 10.37 -13.62
CA PRO A 305 13.17 10.89 -14.73
C PRO A 305 14.64 10.44 -14.63
N ASP A 306 15.27 10.12 -15.76
CA ASP A 306 16.67 9.69 -15.80
C ASP A 306 17.61 10.69 -15.12
N SER A 307 17.37 11.99 -15.27
CA SER A 307 18.15 13.05 -14.62
C SER A 307 18.10 12.96 -13.08
N LEU A 308 16.94 12.61 -12.52
CA LEU A 308 16.75 12.43 -11.07
C LEU A 308 17.37 11.11 -10.58
N HIS A 309 17.26 10.05 -11.38
CA HIS A 309 17.91 8.78 -11.10
C HIS A 309 19.44 8.93 -11.06
N GLN A 310 20.03 9.55 -12.07
CA GLN A 310 21.46 9.84 -12.12
C GLN A 310 21.91 10.77 -10.99
N TYR A 311 21.08 11.74 -10.60
CA TYR A 311 21.32 12.55 -9.41
C TYR A 311 21.41 11.67 -8.15
N GLY A 312 20.47 10.73 -7.97
CA GLY A 312 20.47 9.79 -6.86
C GLY A 312 21.74 8.93 -6.81
N LEU A 313 22.16 8.38 -7.95
CA LEU A 313 23.39 7.59 -8.06
C LEU A 313 24.65 8.41 -7.71
N ARG A 314 24.73 9.67 -8.19
CA ARG A 314 25.82 10.58 -7.84
C ARG A 314 25.87 10.89 -6.34
N ALA A 315 24.71 11.01 -5.69
CA ALA A 315 24.63 11.27 -4.25
C ALA A 315 25.18 10.11 -3.41
N ARG A 316 25.26 8.90 -3.98
CA ARG A 316 25.84 7.72 -3.32
C ARG A 316 27.36 7.70 -3.34
N THR A 317 27.99 8.42 -4.27
CA THR A 317 29.45 8.33 -4.51
C THR A 317 30.20 9.67 -4.40
N GLY A 318 29.51 10.79 -4.21
CA GLY A 318 30.18 12.08 -4.12
C GLY A 318 29.35 13.20 -3.49
N LEU A 319 30.03 14.35 -3.31
CA LEU A 319 29.43 15.55 -2.76
C LEU A 319 28.48 16.20 -3.78
N ILE A 320 27.29 16.56 -3.31
CA ILE A 320 26.31 17.33 -4.08
C ILE A 320 26.03 18.64 -3.34
N THR A 321 25.96 19.74 -4.09
CA THR A 321 25.64 21.05 -3.52
C THR A 321 24.12 21.27 -3.45
N CYS A 322 23.67 22.10 -2.49
CA CYS A 322 22.27 22.55 -2.44
C CYS A 322 21.82 23.26 -3.72
N LYS A 323 22.74 23.91 -4.45
CA LYS A 323 22.43 24.59 -5.71
C LYS A 323 22.07 23.58 -6.80
N GLU A 324 22.86 22.52 -6.95
CA GLU A 324 22.60 21.40 -7.87
C GLU A 324 21.29 20.70 -7.51
N ALA A 325 21.07 20.42 -6.23
CA ALA A 325 19.83 19.83 -5.73
C ALA A 325 18.58 20.63 -6.15
N ARG A 326 18.57 21.95 -5.88
CA ARG A 326 17.46 22.83 -6.27
C ARG A 326 17.31 22.95 -7.78
N GLN A 327 18.39 22.86 -8.55
CA GLN A 327 18.32 22.87 -10.00
C GLN A 327 17.67 21.59 -10.54
N CYS A 328 18.14 20.42 -10.10
CA CYS A 328 17.56 19.12 -10.45
C CYS A 328 16.06 19.06 -10.10
N ALA A 329 15.69 19.53 -8.91
CA ALA A 329 14.28 19.60 -8.50
C ALA A 329 13.42 20.43 -9.46
N ARG A 330 13.89 21.63 -9.86
CA ARG A 330 13.16 22.49 -10.82
C ARG A 330 13.01 21.83 -12.18
N GLU A 331 14.09 21.23 -12.69
CA GLU A 331 14.09 20.53 -13.98
C GLU A 331 13.15 19.32 -13.99
N CYS A 332 12.99 18.65 -12.84
CA CYS A 332 12.11 17.49 -12.69
C CYS A 332 10.69 17.83 -12.21
N GLY A 333 10.37 19.11 -11.98
CA GLY A 333 9.05 19.53 -11.45
C GLY A 333 8.76 19.04 -10.02
N ILE A 334 9.80 18.89 -9.19
CA ILE A 334 9.70 18.37 -7.82
C ILE A 334 9.65 19.54 -6.83
N TYR A 335 8.71 19.47 -5.89
CA TYR A 335 8.65 20.46 -4.80
C TYR A 335 9.67 20.13 -3.72
N THR A 336 10.43 21.12 -3.28
CA THR A 336 11.41 20.97 -2.20
C THR A 336 11.21 22.03 -1.12
N TYR A 337 11.31 21.65 0.14
CA TYR A 337 11.26 22.57 1.29
C TYR A 337 12.38 22.22 2.28
N GLY A 338 12.76 23.20 3.11
CA GLY A 338 13.81 23.04 4.11
C GLY A 338 15.20 23.50 3.65
N GLY A 339 16.22 23.06 4.40
CA GLY A 339 17.62 23.43 4.28
C GLY A 339 18.44 22.46 3.44
N GLN A 340 19.53 21.95 4.01
CA GLN A 340 20.49 21.08 3.31
C GLN A 340 19.95 19.68 3.03
N GLY A 341 19.02 19.17 3.83
CA GLY A 341 18.41 17.85 3.66
C GLY A 341 17.66 17.68 2.33
N ILE A 342 17.44 18.75 1.56
CA ILE A 342 16.90 18.62 0.20
C ILE A 342 17.80 17.74 -0.69
N ILE A 343 19.11 17.68 -0.40
CA ILE A 343 20.08 16.90 -1.16
C ILE A 343 19.72 15.42 -1.11
N GLY A 344 19.66 14.84 0.09
CA GLY A 344 19.30 13.43 0.25
C GLY A 344 17.82 13.17 0.05
N SER A 345 16.93 14.13 0.34
CA SER A 345 15.50 13.99 0.03
C SER A 345 15.25 13.76 -1.47
N LEU A 346 15.94 14.49 -2.35
CA LEU A 346 15.86 14.26 -3.79
C LEU A 346 16.50 12.94 -4.19
N ALA A 347 17.63 12.57 -3.57
CA ALA A 347 18.28 11.30 -3.84
C ALA A 347 17.38 10.11 -3.46
N ALA A 348 16.66 10.20 -2.35
CA ALA A 348 15.70 9.19 -1.90
C ALA A 348 14.59 8.93 -2.92
N ILE A 349 14.13 9.98 -3.63
CA ILE A 349 13.15 9.84 -4.72
C ILE A 349 13.83 9.23 -5.95
N GLY A 350 15.00 9.72 -6.33
CA GLY A 350 15.75 9.21 -7.48
C GLY A 350 16.10 7.72 -7.38
N LEU A 351 16.21 7.20 -6.16
CA LEU A 351 16.57 5.82 -5.86
C LEU A 351 15.36 4.96 -5.45
N ALA A 352 14.13 5.49 -5.40
CA ALA A 352 12.96 4.83 -4.79
C ALA A 352 12.60 3.46 -5.41
N HIS A 353 13.00 3.23 -6.68
CA HIS A 353 12.68 2.01 -7.43
C HIS A 353 13.89 1.12 -7.72
N GLU A 354 15.03 1.44 -7.12
CA GLU A 354 16.21 0.56 -7.13
C GLU A 354 15.98 -0.66 -6.23
N PRO A 355 16.66 -1.79 -6.48
CA PRO A 355 16.63 -2.93 -5.59
C PRO A 355 17.10 -2.55 -4.18
N GLU A 356 16.32 -2.92 -3.16
CA GLU A 356 16.60 -2.58 -1.75
C GLU A 356 18.02 -2.99 -1.34
N GLU A 357 18.45 -4.20 -1.71
CA GLU A 357 19.79 -4.73 -1.42
C GLU A 357 20.92 -3.86 -1.98
N THR A 358 20.68 -3.20 -3.12
CA THR A 358 21.64 -2.29 -3.75
C THR A 358 21.73 -0.97 -2.98
N ILE A 359 20.58 -0.35 -2.66
CA ILE A 359 20.57 1.00 -2.09
C ILE A 359 20.82 1.06 -0.59
N ILE A 360 20.63 -0.04 0.15
CA ILE A 360 20.99 -0.13 1.58
C ILE A 360 22.46 -0.51 1.78
N THR A 361 23.22 -0.71 0.71
CA THR A 361 24.66 -0.97 0.75
C THR A 361 25.39 0.30 0.32
N PRO A 362 26.43 0.77 1.03
CA PRO A 362 27.24 1.88 0.54
C PRO A 362 27.98 1.54 -0.75
N ASP A 363 28.02 2.47 -1.70
CA ASP A 363 29.02 2.43 -2.78
C ASP A 363 30.32 3.04 -2.22
N PHE A 364 31.41 2.27 -2.26
CA PHE A 364 32.73 2.69 -1.77
C PHE A 364 33.57 3.36 -2.85
#